data_AF-A0A9W9Q1B8-F1
#
_entry.id   AF-A0A9W9Q1B8-F1
#
_cell.length_a   1.000
_cell.length_b   1.000
_cell.length_c   1.000
_cell.angle_alpha   90.00
_cell.angle_beta   90.00
_cell.angle_gamma   90.00
#
_symmetry.space_group_name_H-M   'P 1'
#
loop_
_entity.id
_entity.type
_entity.pdbx_description
1 polymer ?
#
loop_
_entity_poly.entity_id
_entity_poly.type
_entity_poly.pdbx_seq_one_letter_code
_entity_poly.pdbx_strand_id
1 'polypeptide(L)'
;MPDVCRPLVPAQMPLAIDAFYKNAGFEETSAHVASPDAPEQSLGTQSLCDELVDLYFEMIHDKQHALFHRPTFIAQQRSGQATAFLVLAMQALSARFSTHLYFGETKPSERGLHWAEQSRKLFNDREHAVSLTAIQGCALLANLAFIKGDSAMESLYNAQQIRMVQLLDLPSQLSTICIQREVEIRVWWTTWMMDTWTSNGVGVPKQLFPPPECPRPMEEEAFERLNIDELADLLDEHDDMERESGLWSQMVPLTDILAKVSQLNENTVACQLSRREVFDHVRDLTSRLDQWLFCLPEHLQITPDSLKRYNEKGFGRTLVALHLGYHHHSQQLYFQYLSLVPHSPAEESLASMYAHRCKEHAAKLSNLMWIANTTPGLECLWGINGHLLVVASAIHLHTLLFSPVEDQVKAAKVMLEHNFELLIQMEKLWPSLKWSMSRLRAFQLACRANSACQLTTGEKEVPGSIQRRCLLHRPTFRPSMMLAGHPIL
;
A
#
# COMPACT_ATOMS: atom_id res chain seq x y z
N MET A 1 -9.94 -48.78 -20.27
CA MET A 1 -11.34 -48.55 -19.87
C MET A 1 -11.73 -49.68 -18.93
N PRO A 2 -12.28 -49.39 -17.75
CA PRO A 2 -13.49 -48.59 -17.59
C PRO A 2 -13.40 -47.40 -16.60
N ASP A 3 -14.44 -46.58 -16.68
CA ASP A 3 -15.04 -45.66 -15.71
C ASP A 3 -14.33 -44.35 -15.31
N VAL A 4 -14.61 -43.37 -16.16
CA VAL A 4 -14.55 -41.92 -15.94
C VAL A 4 -15.53 -41.53 -14.82
N CYS A 5 -15.02 -41.35 -13.60
CA CYS A 5 -15.73 -40.65 -12.53
C CYS A 5 -15.46 -39.15 -12.64
N ARG A 6 -16.42 -38.41 -13.22
CA ARG A 6 -16.49 -36.94 -13.13
C ARG A 6 -16.59 -36.53 -11.65
N PRO A 7 -15.79 -35.57 -11.15
CA PRO A 7 -16.08 -34.92 -9.89
C PRO A 7 -17.24 -33.95 -10.10
N LEU A 8 -18.30 -34.13 -9.30
CA LEU A 8 -19.38 -33.18 -9.11
C LEU A 8 -18.81 -31.84 -8.66
N VAL A 9 -19.05 -30.81 -9.48
CA VAL A 9 -18.93 -29.40 -9.07
C VAL A 9 -19.99 -29.16 -7.99
N PRO A 10 -19.64 -28.68 -6.79
CA PRO A 10 -20.64 -28.07 -5.93
C PRO A 10 -21.05 -26.76 -6.60
N ALA A 11 -22.20 -26.79 -7.26
CA ALA A 11 -22.89 -25.59 -7.68
C ALA A 11 -23.16 -24.72 -6.43
N GLN A 12 -22.76 -23.46 -6.57
CA GLN A 12 -23.51 -22.30 -6.09
C GLN A 12 -23.66 -22.11 -4.57
N MET A 13 -22.89 -21.14 -4.06
CA MET A 13 -23.42 -20.18 -3.10
C MET A 13 -23.22 -18.74 -3.64
N PRO A 14 -23.97 -18.32 -4.67
CA PRO A 14 -24.28 -16.91 -4.89
C PRO A 14 -25.46 -16.51 -3.99
N LEU A 15 -25.64 -15.21 -3.75
CA LEU A 15 -26.78 -14.58 -3.06
C LEU A 15 -26.67 -14.46 -1.52
N ALA A 16 -25.81 -13.56 -1.06
CA ALA A 16 -26.04 -12.86 0.21
C ALA A 16 -25.39 -11.46 0.28
N ILE A 17 -24.52 -11.11 -0.67
CA ILE A 17 -23.89 -9.78 -0.74
C ILE A 17 -24.68 -8.87 -1.70
N ASP A 18 -25.16 -9.38 -2.84
CA ASP A 18 -25.95 -8.61 -3.82
C ASP A 18 -27.31 -8.07 -3.29
N ALA A 19 -27.91 -8.72 -2.30
CA ALA A 19 -29.22 -8.31 -1.78
C ALA A 19 -29.16 -7.08 -0.87
N PHE A 20 -27.98 -6.70 -0.36
CA PHE A 20 -27.81 -5.50 0.46
C PHE A 20 -27.53 -4.24 -0.38
N TYR A 21 -26.97 -4.41 -1.58
CA TYR A 21 -26.61 -3.31 -2.50
C TYR A 21 -27.79 -2.72 -3.29
N LYS A 22 -28.99 -3.31 -3.24
CA LYS A 22 -30.19 -2.77 -3.93
C LYS A 22 -31.09 -1.85 -3.09
N ASN A 23 -30.85 -1.70 -1.78
CA ASN A 23 -31.73 -0.93 -0.89
C ASN A 23 -31.07 0.26 -0.17
N ALA A 24 -29.82 0.62 -0.50
CA ALA A 24 -29.21 1.86 -0.03
C ALA A 24 -29.57 3.01 -0.97
N GLY A 25 -30.87 3.32 -1.10
CA GLY A 25 -31.32 4.60 -1.63
C GLY A 25 -31.02 5.67 -0.58
N PHE A 26 -29.96 6.45 -0.78
CA PHE A 26 -29.76 7.68 -0.03
C PHE A 26 -30.35 8.83 -0.86
N GLU A 27 -31.45 9.38 -0.36
CA GLU A 27 -32.06 10.62 -0.83
C GLU A 27 -31.05 11.77 -0.70
N GLU A 28 -30.88 12.53 -1.78
CA GLU A 28 -30.12 13.78 -1.82
C GLU A 28 -30.78 14.82 -0.91
N THR A 29 -30.17 15.10 0.23
CA THR A 29 -30.49 16.32 0.99
C THR A 29 -29.55 17.45 0.54
N SER A 30 -30.05 18.27 -0.37
CA SER A 30 -29.45 19.53 -0.78
C SER A 30 -29.53 20.54 0.38
N ALA A 31 -28.42 20.71 1.11
CA ALA A 31 -28.25 21.84 2.02
C ALA A 31 -27.53 22.98 1.27
N HIS A 32 -28.29 24.01 0.91
CA HIS A 32 -27.73 25.29 0.46
C HIS A 32 -26.91 25.93 1.59
N VAL A 33 -25.62 26.16 1.36
CA VAL A 33 -24.79 27.01 2.21
C VAL A 33 -24.63 28.35 1.50
N ALA A 34 -25.13 29.41 2.15
CA ALA A 34 -25.03 30.79 1.71
C ALA A 34 -23.60 31.34 1.88
N SER A 35 -23.11 32.09 0.89
CA SER A 35 -21.97 33.00 1.06
C SER A 35 -22.42 34.29 1.77
N PRO A 36 -21.54 34.89 2.61
CA PRO A 36 -21.07 36.23 2.26
C PRO A 36 -19.59 36.49 2.61
N ASP A 37 -18.99 37.40 1.84
CA ASP A 37 -17.62 37.92 1.95
C ASP A 37 -17.29 38.64 3.29
N ALA A 38 -16.08 38.42 3.82
CA ALA A 38 -15.36 39.35 4.71
C ALA A 38 -13.83 39.09 4.72
N PRO A 39 -12.97 40.11 4.82
CA PRO A 39 -11.50 39.98 4.78
C PRO A 39 -10.90 39.13 5.92
N GLU A 40 -11.53 39.07 7.11
CA GLU A 40 -11.08 38.18 8.19
C GLU A 40 -11.33 36.69 7.89
N GLN A 41 -12.39 36.36 7.15
CA GLN A 41 -12.63 34.99 6.68
C GLN A 41 -11.64 34.60 5.57
N SER A 42 -11.20 35.56 4.75
CA SER A 42 -10.20 35.30 3.72
C SER A 42 -8.84 34.93 4.31
N LEU A 43 -8.40 35.63 5.37
CA LEU A 43 -7.18 35.29 6.12
C LEU A 43 -7.30 33.94 6.84
N GLY A 44 -8.44 33.65 7.49
CA GLY A 44 -8.66 32.35 8.14
C GLY A 44 -8.70 31.19 7.15
N THR A 45 -9.24 31.42 5.94
CA THR A 45 -9.29 30.42 4.85
C THR A 45 -7.92 30.20 4.23
N GLN A 46 -7.11 31.26 4.08
CA GLN A 46 -5.74 31.16 3.57
C GLN A 46 -4.83 30.45 4.58
N SER A 47 -4.92 30.78 5.87
CA SER A 47 -4.17 30.09 6.93
C SER A 47 -4.47 28.59 6.98
N LEU A 48 -5.74 28.20 6.80
CA LEU A 48 -6.14 26.79 6.75
C LEU A 48 -5.65 26.11 5.47
N CYS A 49 -5.78 26.77 4.32
CA CYS A 49 -5.23 26.26 3.05
C CYS A 49 -3.74 25.96 3.20
N ASP A 50 -3.03 26.88 3.85
CA ASP A 50 -1.61 26.80 4.04
C ASP A 50 -1.18 25.62 4.91
N GLU A 51 -1.83 25.47 6.07
CA GLU A 51 -1.64 24.33 6.97
C GLU A 51 -1.91 23.00 6.25
N LEU A 52 -3.01 22.90 5.50
CA LEU A 52 -3.40 21.66 4.84
C LEU A 52 -2.45 21.26 3.71
N VAL A 53 -1.91 22.21 2.97
CA VAL A 53 -0.89 21.94 1.95
C VAL A 53 0.42 21.48 2.60
N ASP A 54 0.82 22.10 3.71
CA ASP A 54 2.02 21.68 4.46
C ASP A 54 1.85 20.26 5.02
N LEU A 55 0.68 19.94 5.58
CA LEU A 55 0.34 18.60 6.05
C LEU A 55 0.32 17.56 4.92
N TYR A 56 -0.07 17.94 3.70
CA TYR A 56 0.02 17.02 2.55
C TYR A 56 1.48 16.63 2.28
N PHE A 57 2.41 17.57 2.29
CA PHE A 57 3.83 17.27 2.10
C PHE A 57 4.43 16.48 3.26
N GLU A 58 4.04 16.82 4.49
CA GLU A 58 4.50 16.10 5.67
C GLU A 58 4.00 14.64 5.66
N MET A 59 2.70 14.45 5.48
CA MET A 59 2.02 13.20 5.75
C MET A 59 1.77 12.33 4.52
N ILE A 60 1.96 12.78 3.28
CA ILE A 60 1.52 12.01 2.10
C ILE A 60 2.58 11.95 1.00
N HIS A 61 3.02 13.11 0.54
CA HIS A 61 4.02 13.20 -0.53
C HIS A 61 5.38 12.64 -0.06
N ASP A 62 6.03 11.89 -0.96
CA ASP A 62 7.21 11.05 -0.73
C ASP A 62 6.99 9.84 0.21
N LYS A 63 5.74 9.41 0.40
CA LYS A 63 5.41 8.16 1.09
C LYS A 63 4.50 7.28 0.26
N GLN A 64 3.38 7.83 -0.23
CA GLN A 64 2.48 7.11 -1.14
C GLN A 64 2.82 7.35 -2.62
N HIS A 65 3.35 8.53 -2.93
CA HIS A 65 3.68 8.99 -4.27
C HIS A 65 4.69 10.14 -4.23
N ALA A 66 5.49 10.29 -5.29
CA ALA A 66 6.40 11.41 -5.49
C ALA A 66 5.97 12.20 -6.72
N LEU A 67 5.21 13.28 -6.51
CA LEU A 67 4.53 14.01 -7.59
C LEU A 67 5.02 15.44 -7.80
N PHE A 68 5.56 16.09 -6.77
CA PHE A 68 5.85 17.52 -6.77
C PHE A 68 7.24 17.81 -6.24
N HIS A 69 7.84 18.91 -6.69
CA HIS A 69 8.96 19.53 -5.98
C HIS A 69 8.38 20.46 -4.90
N ARG A 70 8.58 20.11 -3.63
CA ARG A 70 7.92 20.75 -2.49
C ARG A 70 8.17 22.27 -2.43
N PRO A 71 9.42 22.79 -2.48
CA PRO A 71 9.66 24.23 -2.43
C PRO A 71 8.95 25.00 -3.55
N THR A 72 9.01 24.49 -4.78
CA THR A 72 8.36 25.13 -5.94
C THR A 72 6.84 25.13 -5.81
N PHE A 73 6.23 24.01 -5.43
CA PHE A 73 4.78 23.93 -5.32
C PHE A 73 4.25 24.83 -4.19
N ILE A 74 4.92 24.86 -3.03
CA ILE A 74 4.55 25.76 -1.93
C ILE A 74 4.64 27.21 -2.38
N ALA A 75 5.73 27.63 -3.02
CA ALA A 75 5.86 29.00 -3.52
C ALA A 75 4.75 29.37 -4.52
N GLN A 76 4.42 28.46 -5.44
CA GLN A 76 3.31 28.64 -6.39
C GLN A 76 1.95 28.72 -5.70
N GLN A 77 1.68 27.88 -4.69
CA GLN A 77 0.42 27.93 -3.97
C GLN A 77 0.30 29.22 -3.16
N ARG A 78 1.37 29.65 -2.47
CA ARG A 78 1.35 30.85 -1.61
C ARG A 78 1.20 32.14 -2.42
N SER A 79 1.67 32.13 -3.68
CA SER A 79 1.48 33.22 -4.64
C SER A 79 0.17 33.15 -5.44
N GLY A 80 -0.68 32.13 -5.20
CA GLY A 80 -1.95 31.95 -5.91
C GLY A 80 -1.81 31.45 -7.36
N GLN A 81 -0.65 30.90 -7.72
CA GLN A 81 -0.33 30.41 -9.06
C GLN A 81 -0.50 28.89 -9.22
N ALA A 82 -0.61 28.14 -8.11
CA ALA A 82 -0.81 26.69 -8.17
C ALA A 82 -2.19 26.33 -8.75
N THR A 83 -2.25 25.21 -9.47
CA THR A 83 -3.50 24.72 -10.07
C THR A 83 -4.54 24.37 -9.01
N ALA A 84 -5.72 24.99 -9.08
CA ALA A 84 -6.74 24.91 -8.04
C ALA A 84 -7.18 23.48 -7.70
N PHE A 85 -7.41 22.60 -8.70
CA PHE A 85 -7.83 21.22 -8.42
C PHE A 85 -6.76 20.40 -7.68
N LEU A 86 -5.48 20.72 -7.86
CA LEU A 86 -4.38 20.07 -7.13
C LEU A 86 -4.38 20.51 -5.68
N VAL A 87 -4.48 21.81 -5.42
CA VAL A 87 -4.56 22.36 -4.05
C VAL A 87 -5.75 21.77 -3.30
N LEU A 88 -6.93 21.75 -3.92
CA LEU A 88 -8.13 21.15 -3.33
C LEU A 88 -7.96 19.65 -3.06
N ALA A 89 -7.29 18.92 -3.96
CA ALA A 89 -7.01 17.50 -3.73
C ALA A 89 -6.04 17.28 -2.55
N MET A 90 -5.01 18.11 -2.43
CA MET A 90 -4.09 18.10 -1.29
C MET A 90 -4.83 18.36 0.02
N GLN A 91 -5.67 19.40 0.07
CA GLN A 91 -6.51 19.72 1.23
C GLN A 91 -7.44 18.56 1.58
N ALA A 92 -8.09 17.95 0.59
CA ALA A 92 -8.99 16.81 0.80
C ALA A 92 -8.27 15.59 1.40
N LEU A 93 -7.04 15.33 0.96
CA LEU A 93 -6.24 14.22 1.46
C LEU A 93 -5.72 14.48 2.88
N SER A 94 -5.20 15.67 3.15
CA SER A 94 -4.50 16.00 4.40
C SER A 94 -5.40 16.44 5.56
N ALA A 95 -6.62 16.94 5.28
CA ALA A 95 -7.53 17.46 6.31
C ALA A 95 -7.83 16.50 7.48
N ARG A 96 -7.69 15.18 7.26
CA ARG A 96 -7.83 14.17 8.30
C ARG A 96 -6.76 14.26 9.39
N PHE A 97 -5.61 14.85 9.11
CA PHE A 97 -4.49 14.98 10.05
C PHE A 97 -4.50 16.32 10.81
N SER A 98 -5.24 17.31 10.33
CA SER A 98 -5.28 18.64 10.95
C SER A 98 -6.02 18.63 12.29
N THR A 99 -5.58 19.46 13.23
CA THR A 99 -6.30 19.74 14.49
C THR A 99 -6.87 21.16 14.53
N HIS A 100 -6.95 21.83 13.37
CA HIS A 100 -7.41 23.20 13.25
C HIS A 100 -8.86 23.38 13.73
N LEU A 101 -9.15 24.51 14.38
CA LEU A 101 -10.45 24.81 14.99
C LEU A 101 -11.60 24.85 13.96
N TYR A 102 -11.30 25.12 12.69
CA TYR A 102 -12.25 25.07 11.57
C TYR A 102 -13.06 23.77 11.55
N PHE A 103 -12.44 22.64 11.90
CA PHE A 103 -13.09 21.34 11.84
C PHE A 103 -14.01 21.04 13.01
N GLY A 104 -13.96 21.79 14.12
CA GLY A 104 -14.81 21.56 15.29
C GLY A 104 -14.93 20.08 15.66
N GLU A 105 -16.16 19.56 15.64
CA GLU A 105 -16.49 18.15 15.94
C GLU A 105 -16.49 17.22 14.71
N THR A 106 -16.17 17.73 13.52
CA THR A 106 -16.10 16.92 12.30
C THR A 106 -15.06 15.82 12.45
N LYS A 107 -15.50 14.57 12.23
CA LYS A 107 -14.64 13.39 12.34
C LYS A 107 -13.48 13.49 11.34
N PRO A 108 -12.26 13.10 11.71
CA PRO A 108 -11.08 13.15 10.84
C PRO A 108 -11.33 12.61 9.42
N SER A 109 -12.01 11.48 9.29
CA SER A 109 -12.32 10.86 8.00
C SER A 109 -13.24 11.66 7.06
N GLU A 110 -14.00 12.62 7.59
CA GLU A 110 -15.02 13.39 6.87
C GLU A 110 -14.54 14.80 6.48
N ARG A 111 -13.46 15.28 7.09
CA ARG A 111 -12.97 16.68 6.98
C ARG A 111 -12.62 17.11 5.56
N GLY A 112 -12.20 16.18 4.71
CA GLY A 112 -11.75 16.47 3.34
C GLY A 112 -12.84 16.38 2.26
N LEU A 113 -14.07 15.99 2.60
CA LEU A 113 -15.06 15.55 1.62
C LEU A 113 -15.48 16.65 0.62
N HIS A 114 -15.64 17.89 1.09
CA HIS A 114 -16.07 18.98 0.20
C HIS A 114 -14.97 19.38 -0.80
N TRP A 115 -13.71 19.45 -0.36
CA TRP A 115 -12.57 19.73 -1.23
C TRP A 115 -12.37 18.60 -2.25
N ALA A 116 -12.62 17.35 -1.87
CA ALA A 116 -12.56 16.22 -2.81
C ALA A 116 -13.57 16.37 -3.95
N GLU A 117 -14.81 16.78 -3.62
CA GLU A 117 -15.86 17.02 -4.60
C GLU A 117 -15.50 18.16 -5.55
N GLN A 118 -15.04 19.29 -5.01
CA GLN A 118 -14.66 20.46 -5.79
C GLN A 118 -13.44 20.18 -6.68
N SER A 119 -12.43 19.50 -6.15
CA SER A 119 -11.25 19.08 -6.92
C SER A 119 -11.66 18.23 -8.12
N ARG A 120 -12.53 17.23 -7.92
CA ARG A 120 -13.01 16.35 -8.99
C ARG A 120 -13.74 17.12 -10.09
N LYS A 121 -14.60 18.08 -9.72
CA LYS A 121 -15.32 18.93 -10.68
C LYS A 121 -14.34 19.74 -11.53
N LEU A 122 -13.45 20.49 -10.89
CA LEU A 122 -12.45 21.31 -11.58
C LEU A 122 -11.47 20.47 -12.42
N PHE A 123 -11.12 19.26 -11.97
CA PHE A 123 -10.31 18.35 -12.75
C PHE A 123 -11.02 17.90 -14.03
N ASN A 124 -12.33 17.60 -13.97
CA ASN A 124 -13.10 17.21 -15.15
C ASN A 124 -13.29 18.38 -16.13
N ASP A 125 -13.37 19.61 -15.62
CA ASP A 125 -13.53 20.83 -16.41
C ASP A 125 -12.19 21.44 -16.89
N ARG A 126 -11.07 20.72 -16.71
CA ARG A 126 -9.73 21.21 -17.08
C ARG A 126 -9.61 21.50 -18.58
N GLU A 127 -8.85 22.55 -18.90
CA GLU A 127 -8.58 22.96 -20.29
C GLU A 127 -7.71 21.95 -21.04
N HIS A 128 -6.61 21.51 -20.41
CA HIS A 128 -5.68 20.54 -21.01
C HIS A 128 -5.99 19.14 -20.53
N ALA A 129 -6.56 18.32 -21.43
CA ALA A 129 -6.94 16.94 -21.12
C ALA A 129 -5.73 16.07 -20.74
N VAL A 130 -4.58 16.28 -21.39
CA VAL A 130 -3.31 15.56 -21.20
C VAL A 130 -2.22 16.58 -20.87
N SER A 131 -1.66 16.49 -19.66
CA SER A 131 -0.54 17.30 -19.19
C SER A 131 0.06 16.66 -17.93
N LEU A 132 1.25 17.08 -17.51
CA LEU A 132 1.84 16.65 -16.24
C LEU A 132 0.93 16.96 -15.05
N THR A 133 0.32 18.15 -15.04
CA THR A 133 -0.65 18.58 -14.03
C THR A 133 -1.89 17.69 -14.01
N ALA A 134 -2.36 17.22 -15.17
CA ALA A 134 -3.48 16.28 -15.24
C ALA A 134 -3.10 14.90 -14.68
N ILE A 135 -1.88 14.41 -14.94
CA ILE A 135 -1.37 13.15 -14.36
C ILE A 135 -1.32 13.26 -12.82
N GLN A 136 -0.73 14.34 -12.30
CA GLN A 136 -0.68 14.63 -10.87
C GLN A 136 -2.10 14.69 -10.28
N GLY A 137 -3.05 15.33 -10.97
CA GLY A 137 -4.46 15.38 -10.57
C GLY A 137 -5.10 14.00 -10.47
N CYS A 138 -4.92 13.16 -11.49
CA CYS A 138 -5.39 11.78 -11.45
C CYS A 138 -4.76 10.99 -10.29
N ALA A 139 -3.47 11.15 -10.01
CA ALA A 139 -2.80 10.47 -8.92
C ALA A 139 -3.42 10.82 -7.55
N LEU A 140 -3.69 12.11 -7.31
CA LEU A 140 -4.34 12.55 -6.08
C LEU A 140 -5.80 12.08 -5.99
N LEU A 141 -6.55 12.13 -7.10
CA LEU A 141 -7.94 11.67 -7.16
C LEU A 141 -8.06 10.15 -7.02
N ALA A 142 -7.10 9.37 -7.54
CA ALA A 142 -7.02 7.92 -7.34
C ALA A 142 -6.86 7.61 -5.85
N ASN A 143 -5.97 8.33 -5.14
CA ASN A 143 -5.85 8.20 -3.69
C ASN A 143 -7.15 8.56 -2.95
N LEU A 144 -7.85 9.62 -3.37
CA LEU A 144 -9.16 9.97 -2.79
C LEU A 144 -10.22 8.89 -3.01
N ALA A 145 -10.24 8.25 -4.19
CA ALA A 145 -11.13 7.13 -4.49
C ALA A 145 -10.78 5.89 -3.64
N PHE A 146 -9.49 5.55 -3.53
CA PHE A 146 -8.98 4.48 -2.68
C PHE A 146 -9.45 4.65 -1.22
N ILE A 147 -9.37 5.87 -0.68
CA ILE A 147 -9.80 6.19 0.68
C ILE A 147 -11.29 5.94 0.89
N LYS A 148 -12.11 6.29 -0.12
CA LYS A 148 -13.56 6.05 -0.10
C LYS A 148 -13.92 4.58 -0.32
N GLY A 149 -12.96 3.75 -0.74
CA GLY A 149 -13.20 2.37 -1.15
C GLY A 149 -13.87 2.25 -2.52
N ASP A 150 -13.76 3.28 -3.36
CA ASP A 150 -14.30 3.29 -4.72
C ASP A 150 -13.25 2.75 -5.71
N SER A 151 -13.12 1.41 -5.74
CA SER A 151 -12.11 0.72 -6.55
C SER A 151 -12.28 0.94 -8.06
N ALA A 152 -13.52 1.17 -8.51
CA ALA A 152 -13.81 1.46 -9.91
C ALA A 152 -13.25 2.83 -10.31
N MET A 153 -13.55 3.87 -9.55
CA MET A 153 -13.02 5.21 -9.83
C MET A 153 -11.50 5.28 -9.67
N GLU A 154 -10.94 4.62 -8.65
CA GLU A 154 -9.49 4.50 -8.49
C GLU A 154 -8.84 3.90 -9.74
N SER A 155 -9.38 2.77 -10.24
CA SER A 155 -8.87 2.11 -11.44
C SER A 155 -8.95 3.01 -12.67
N LEU A 156 -10.04 3.79 -12.82
CA LEU A 156 -10.20 4.73 -13.93
C LEU A 156 -9.19 5.88 -13.86
N TYR A 157 -8.92 6.45 -12.68
CA TYR A 157 -7.89 7.48 -12.53
C TYR A 157 -6.48 6.93 -12.77
N ASN A 158 -6.19 5.71 -12.34
CA ASN A 158 -4.91 5.05 -12.64
C ASN A 158 -4.74 4.79 -14.15
N ALA A 159 -5.78 4.31 -14.83
CA ALA A 159 -5.76 4.11 -16.28
C ALA A 159 -5.56 5.44 -17.04
N GLN A 160 -6.17 6.54 -16.57
CA GLN A 160 -5.95 7.87 -17.14
C GLN A 160 -4.49 8.32 -17.00
N GLN A 161 -3.86 8.14 -15.83
CA GLN A 161 -2.44 8.48 -15.64
C GLN A 161 -1.56 7.71 -16.62
N ILE A 162 -1.73 6.38 -16.68
CA ILE A 162 -0.99 5.48 -17.57
C ILE A 162 -1.08 5.97 -19.02
N ARG A 163 -2.30 6.31 -19.47
CA ARG A 163 -2.49 6.77 -20.84
C ARG A 163 -1.86 8.14 -21.09
N MET A 164 -1.91 9.05 -20.11
CA MET A 164 -1.32 10.38 -20.23
C MET A 164 0.21 10.32 -20.26
N VAL A 165 0.88 9.51 -19.42
CA VAL A 165 2.36 9.37 -19.49
C VAL A 165 2.82 8.80 -20.83
N GLN A 166 2.08 7.85 -21.41
CA GLN A 166 2.35 7.33 -22.75
C GLN A 166 2.18 8.39 -23.84
N LEU A 167 1.14 9.23 -23.75
CA LEU A 167 0.88 10.29 -24.73
C LEU A 167 1.87 11.45 -24.64
N LEU A 168 2.43 11.70 -23.45
CA LEU A 168 3.52 12.66 -23.24
C LEU A 168 4.90 12.06 -23.57
N ASP A 169 4.97 10.79 -23.96
CA ASP A 169 6.22 10.06 -24.25
C ASP A 169 7.23 10.14 -23.08
N LEU A 170 6.73 10.07 -21.84
CA LEU A 170 7.59 10.01 -20.65
C LEU A 170 8.12 8.59 -20.44
N PRO A 171 9.40 8.40 -20.08
CA PRO A 171 10.43 9.42 -19.82
C PRO A 171 11.34 9.67 -21.04
N SER A 172 10.93 9.31 -22.26
CA SER A 172 11.72 9.52 -23.47
C SER A 172 11.88 11.00 -23.80
N GLN A 173 10.84 11.81 -23.55
CA GLN A 173 10.85 13.26 -23.73
C GLN A 173 10.73 13.98 -22.40
N LEU A 174 11.89 14.24 -21.80
CA LEU A 174 12.00 15.00 -20.57
C LEU A 174 12.32 16.48 -20.85
N SER A 175 11.88 17.33 -19.94
CA SER A 175 12.21 18.74 -19.91
C SER A 175 13.71 18.98 -19.82
N THR A 176 14.14 20.13 -20.34
CA THR A 176 15.50 20.66 -20.18
C THR A 176 15.68 21.42 -18.87
N ILE A 177 14.58 21.78 -18.21
CA ILE A 177 14.59 22.46 -16.91
C ILE A 177 14.78 21.42 -15.81
N CYS A 178 15.84 21.54 -15.01
CA CYS A 178 16.26 20.51 -14.03
C CYS A 178 15.13 20.07 -13.08
N ILE A 179 14.48 21.01 -12.38
CA ILE A 179 13.38 20.69 -11.46
C ILE A 179 12.22 20.01 -12.19
N GLN A 180 11.82 20.56 -13.34
CA GLN A 180 10.70 20.03 -14.14
C GLN A 180 11.00 18.61 -14.66
N ARG A 181 12.22 18.39 -15.14
CA ARG A 181 12.73 17.08 -15.56
C ARG A 181 12.65 16.06 -14.44
N GLU A 182 13.10 16.41 -13.25
CA GLU A 182 13.07 15.50 -12.10
C GLU A 182 11.63 15.22 -11.62
N VAL A 183 10.74 16.22 -11.68
CA VAL A 183 9.29 15.99 -11.43
C VAL A 183 8.71 15.02 -12.46
N GLU A 184 9.03 15.15 -13.74
CA GLU A 184 8.57 14.23 -14.79
C GLU A 184 9.06 12.79 -14.57
N ILE A 185 10.34 12.62 -14.17
CA ILE A 185 10.92 11.32 -13.81
C ILE A 185 10.17 10.70 -12.64
N ARG A 186 9.93 11.46 -11.57
CA ARG A 186 9.24 10.99 -10.36
C ARG A 186 7.77 10.68 -10.59
N VAL A 187 7.09 11.49 -11.38
CA VAL A 187 5.71 11.22 -11.81
C VAL A 187 5.65 9.94 -12.65
N TRP A 188 6.58 9.75 -13.59
CA TRP A 188 6.64 8.53 -14.38
C TRP A 188 6.86 7.27 -13.51
N TRP A 189 7.83 7.30 -12.61
CA TRP A 189 8.08 6.17 -11.69
C TRP A 189 6.91 5.94 -10.73
N THR A 190 6.26 7.00 -10.23
CA THR A 190 5.02 6.89 -9.45
C THR A 190 3.92 6.19 -10.25
N THR A 191 3.68 6.61 -11.49
CA THR A 191 2.65 5.99 -12.34
C THR A 191 3.01 4.53 -12.67
N TRP A 192 4.28 4.22 -12.92
CA TRP A 192 4.75 2.84 -13.14
C TRP A 192 4.56 1.94 -11.90
N MET A 193 4.85 2.47 -10.70
CA MET A 193 4.63 1.75 -9.44
C MET A 193 3.14 1.51 -9.22
N MET A 194 2.29 2.52 -9.45
CA MET A 194 0.84 2.40 -9.35
C MET A 194 0.26 1.41 -10.36
N ASP A 195 0.70 1.43 -11.62
CA ASP A 195 0.33 0.42 -12.62
C ASP A 195 0.73 -0.98 -12.14
N THR A 196 1.93 -1.13 -11.59
CA THR A 196 2.40 -2.42 -11.06
C THR A 196 1.54 -2.93 -9.90
N TRP A 197 1.22 -2.08 -8.93
CA TRP A 197 0.46 -2.50 -7.75
C TRP A 197 -1.02 -2.75 -8.06
N THR A 198 -1.63 -1.84 -8.83
CA THR A 198 -3.07 -1.88 -9.08
C THR A 198 -3.43 -2.95 -10.11
N SER A 199 -2.62 -3.12 -11.17
CA SER A 199 -2.86 -4.15 -12.20
C SER A 199 -2.87 -5.56 -11.61
N ASN A 200 -1.93 -5.86 -10.72
CA ASN A 200 -1.94 -7.12 -9.97
C ASN A 200 -3.17 -7.22 -9.05
N GLY A 201 -3.51 -6.16 -8.33
CA GLY A 201 -4.63 -6.15 -7.38
C GLY A 201 -6.01 -6.40 -8.00
N VAL A 202 -6.26 -5.93 -9.22
CA VAL A 202 -7.55 -6.07 -9.92
C VAL A 202 -7.52 -7.10 -11.06
N GLY A 203 -6.38 -7.76 -11.31
CA GLY A 203 -6.23 -8.79 -12.33
C GLY A 203 -6.27 -8.27 -13.76
N VAL A 204 -5.78 -7.05 -14.00
CA VAL A 204 -5.63 -6.47 -15.35
C VAL A 204 -4.16 -6.49 -15.77
N PRO A 205 -3.86 -6.54 -17.09
CA PRO A 205 -2.47 -6.49 -17.54
C PRO A 205 -1.81 -5.14 -17.26
N LYS A 206 -0.60 -5.19 -16.72
CA LYS A 206 0.32 -4.04 -16.62
C LYS A 206 0.60 -3.45 -18.00
N GLN A 207 0.71 -2.13 -18.10
CA GLN A 207 0.84 -1.40 -19.38
C GLN A 207 2.14 -0.61 -19.51
N LEU A 208 2.82 -0.27 -18.42
CA LEU A 208 4.05 0.52 -18.43
C LEU A 208 5.30 -0.35 -18.26
N PHE A 209 6.24 -0.20 -19.18
CA PHE A 209 7.54 -0.88 -19.13
C PHE A 209 8.64 0.18 -19.25
N PRO A 210 9.62 0.23 -18.31
CA PRO A 210 10.70 1.19 -18.38
C PRO A 210 11.52 0.96 -19.64
N PRO A 211 11.87 2.01 -20.40
CA PRO A 211 12.96 1.92 -21.36
C PRO A 211 14.29 1.64 -20.62
N PRO A 212 15.27 0.98 -21.26
CA PRO A 212 16.56 0.67 -20.65
C PRO A 212 17.28 1.90 -20.10
N GLU A 213 17.17 3.04 -20.79
CA GLU A 213 17.81 4.32 -20.44
C GLU A 213 16.97 5.18 -19.49
N CYS A 214 15.91 4.63 -18.88
CA CYS A 214 15.06 5.39 -17.97
C CYS A 214 15.86 5.87 -16.75
N PRO A 215 16.02 7.18 -16.52
CA PRO A 215 16.77 7.68 -15.38
C PRO A 215 16.07 7.31 -14.07
N ARG A 216 16.85 6.96 -13.06
CA ARG A 216 16.36 6.79 -11.68
C ARG A 216 16.02 8.16 -11.07
N PRO A 217 15.08 8.23 -10.10
CA PRO A 217 14.88 9.44 -9.32
C PRO A 217 16.18 9.93 -8.69
N MET A 218 16.34 11.25 -8.61
CA MET A 218 17.40 11.89 -7.83
C MET A 218 17.21 11.56 -6.33
N GLU A 219 18.28 11.59 -5.54
CA GLU A 219 18.17 11.49 -4.08
C GLU A 219 17.28 12.60 -3.49
N GLU A 220 16.51 12.30 -2.44
CA GLU A 220 15.45 13.17 -1.94
C GLU A 220 15.95 14.51 -1.40
N GLU A 221 17.04 14.53 -0.62
CA GLU A 221 17.63 15.76 -0.09
C GLU A 221 18.29 16.61 -1.20
N ALA A 222 18.93 15.96 -2.19
CA ALA A 222 19.43 16.64 -3.38
C ALA A 222 18.29 17.28 -4.17
N PHE A 223 17.19 16.57 -4.37
CA PHE A 223 16.02 17.09 -5.08
C PHE A 223 15.38 18.27 -4.36
N GLU A 224 15.14 18.18 -3.05
CA GLU A 224 14.56 19.29 -2.27
C GLU A 224 15.42 20.55 -2.23
N ARG A 225 16.75 20.43 -2.43
CA ARG A 225 17.68 21.57 -2.43
C ARG A 225 17.76 22.31 -3.77
N LEU A 226 17.15 21.79 -4.84
CA LEU A 226 17.18 22.47 -6.13
C LEU A 226 16.49 23.83 -6.04
N ASN A 227 17.19 24.88 -6.44
CA ASN A 227 16.68 26.24 -6.42
C ASN A 227 16.02 26.62 -7.76
N ILE A 228 14.93 27.37 -7.71
CA ILE A 228 14.19 27.91 -8.86
C ILE A 228 15.07 28.90 -9.66
N ASP A 229 16.03 29.56 -9.00
CA ASP A 229 16.84 30.61 -9.63
C ASP A 229 18.14 30.10 -10.31
N GLU A 230 18.56 28.86 -10.06
CA GLU A 230 19.83 28.27 -10.56
C GLU A 230 19.60 27.38 -11.80
N LEU A 231 18.70 27.83 -12.67
CA LEU A 231 18.04 27.01 -13.68
C LEU A 231 18.90 26.67 -14.93
N ALA A 232 20.15 27.15 -15.00
CA ALA A 232 20.94 27.15 -16.23
C ALA A 232 22.17 26.22 -16.25
N ASP A 233 22.78 25.89 -15.10
CA ASP A 233 24.14 25.32 -15.11
C ASP A 233 24.27 23.88 -14.54
N LEU A 234 23.18 23.24 -14.12
CA LEU A 234 23.21 21.91 -13.46
C LEU A 234 22.58 20.77 -14.31
N LEU A 235 22.69 20.85 -15.64
CA LEU A 235 22.52 19.65 -16.48
C LEU A 235 23.76 18.75 -16.44
N ASP A 236 24.79 19.11 -15.65
CA ASP A 236 25.90 18.21 -15.36
C ASP A 236 25.36 16.92 -14.77
N GLU A 237 25.63 15.85 -15.50
CA GLU A 237 25.33 14.46 -15.21
C GLU A 237 25.56 14.19 -13.72
N HIS A 238 24.51 14.32 -12.89
CA HIS A 238 24.57 13.79 -11.54
C HIS A 238 24.83 12.31 -11.72
N ASP A 239 26.00 11.87 -11.27
CA ASP A 239 26.52 10.52 -11.46
C ASP A 239 25.41 9.51 -11.21
N ASP A 240 25.20 8.56 -12.13
CA ASP A 240 24.16 7.54 -12.00
C ASP A 240 24.26 6.83 -10.63
N MET A 241 25.47 6.75 -10.08
CA MET A 241 25.77 6.26 -8.74
C MET A 241 25.08 7.03 -7.61
N GLU A 242 24.92 8.36 -7.71
CA GLU A 242 24.20 9.17 -6.72
C GLU A 242 22.69 8.93 -6.81
N ARG A 243 22.15 8.74 -8.02
CA ARG A 243 20.72 8.43 -8.21
C ARG A 243 20.35 7.05 -7.69
N GLU A 244 21.26 6.07 -7.76
CA GLU A 244 21.05 4.75 -7.16
C GLU A 244 20.98 4.79 -5.63
N SER A 245 21.41 5.88 -4.98
CA SER A 245 21.35 6.04 -3.53
C SER A 245 20.08 6.71 -2.99
N GLY A 246 19.12 7.06 -3.86
CA GLY A 246 17.82 7.62 -3.44
C GLY A 246 16.85 6.58 -2.87
N LEU A 247 16.03 6.96 -1.88
CA LEU A 247 15.01 6.07 -1.31
C LEU A 247 13.99 5.63 -2.36
N TRP A 248 13.51 6.56 -3.19
CA TRP A 248 12.58 6.25 -4.29
C TRP A 248 13.20 5.38 -5.37
N SER A 249 14.49 5.58 -5.66
CA SER A 249 15.24 4.71 -6.57
C SER A 249 15.26 3.26 -6.08
N GLN A 250 15.40 3.06 -4.77
CA GLN A 250 15.37 1.74 -4.13
C GLN A 250 13.97 1.13 -4.03
N MET A 251 12.89 1.92 -4.06
CA MET A 251 11.53 1.38 -4.11
C MET A 251 11.21 0.70 -5.45
N VAL A 252 11.88 1.07 -6.54
CA VAL A 252 11.63 0.48 -7.86
C VAL A 252 11.97 -1.02 -7.94
N PRO A 253 13.21 -1.47 -7.67
CA PRO A 253 13.54 -2.89 -7.71
C PRO A 253 12.67 -3.70 -6.73
N LEU A 254 12.32 -3.10 -5.60
CA LEU A 254 11.44 -3.72 -4.60
C LEU A 254 10.01 -3.93 -5.14
N THR A 255 9.50 -2.96 -5.90
CA THR A 255 8.20 -3.05 -6.58
C THR A 255 8.19 -4.12 -7.68
N ASP A 256 9.29 -4.31 -8.42
CA ASP A 256 9.41 -5.42 -9.37
C ASP A 256 9.39 -6.79 -8.66
N ILE A 257 10.05 -6.90 -7.50
CA ILE A 257 9.99 -8.12 -6.68
C ILE A 257 8.55 -8.38 -6.23
N LEU A 258 7.83 -7.37 -5.72
CA LEU A 258 6.42 -7.50 -5.34
C LEU A 258 5.57 -8.04 -6.49
N ALA A 259 5.70 -7.48 -7.69
CA ALA A 259 4.92 -7.92 -8.85
C ALA A 259 5.06 -9.43 -9.10
N LYS A 260 6.28 -9.95 -8.98
CA LYS A 260 6.58 -11.37 -9.17
C LYS A 260 6.09 -12.23 -8.00
N VAL A 261 6.12 -11.70 -6.77
CA VAL A 261 5.50 -12.35 -5.60
C VAL A 261 3.98 -12.46 -5.79
N SER A 262 3.31 -11.39 -6.21
CA SER A 262 1.87 -11.37 -6.49
C SER A 262 1.52 -12.38 -7.59
N GLN A 263 2.24 -12.35 -8.72
CA GLN A 263 2.04 -13.29 -9.82
C GLN A 263 2.23 -14.76 -9.38
N LEU A 264 3.28 -15.04 -8.60
CA LEU A 264 3.50 -16.38 -8.04
C LEU A 264 2.32 -16.83 -7.17
N ASN A 265 1.84 -15.95 -6.28
CA ASN A 265 0.73 -16.25 -5.40
C ASN A 265 -0.57 -16.52 -6.19
N GLU A 266 -0.85 -15.73 -7.22
CA GLU A 266 -1.99 -15.94 -8.13
C GLU A 266 -1.90 -17.27 -8.87
N ASN A 267 -0.76 -17.55 -9.51
CA ASN A 267 -0.55 -18.79 -10.27
C ASN A 267 -0.62 -20.03 -9.37
N THR A 268 -0.14 -19.91 -8.12
CA THR A 268 -0.23 -20.98 -7.11
C THR A 268 -1.68 -21.25 -6.74
N VAL A 269 -2.48 -20.21 -6.48
CA VAL A 269 -3.91 -20.35 -6.15
C VAL A 269 -4.74 -20.84 -7.34
N ALA A 270 -4.36 -20.45 -8.56
CA ALA A 270 -4.96 -20.93 -9.80
C ALA A 270 -4.51 -22.36 -10.18
N CYS A 271 -3.65 -23.00 -9.37
CA CYS A 271 -3.09 -24.32 -9.64
C CYS A 271 -2.38 -24.42 -11.00
N GLN A 272 -1.77 -23.33 -11.46
CA GLN A 272 -1.06 -23.25 -12.74
C GLN A 272 0.40 -23.70 -12.65
N LEU A 273 0.94 -23.77 -11.43
CA LEU A 273 2.31 -24.21 -11.15
C LEU A 273 2.29 -25.52 -10.37
N SER A 274 3.23 -26.40 -10.69
CA SER A 274 3.52 -27.57 -9.87
C SER A 274 4.15 -27.16 -8.54
N ARG A 275 4.03 -28.02 -7.51
CA ARG A 275 4.64 -27.76 -6.19
C ARG A 275 6.15 -27.49 -6.30
N ARG A 276 6.86 -28.20 -7.17
CA ARG A 276 8.29 -28.00 -7.38
C ARG A 276 8.59 -26.61 -7.94
N GLU A 277 7.84 -26.18 -8.96
CA GLU A 277 7.99 -24.84 -9.55
C GLU A 277 7.73 -23.75 -8.51
N VAL A 278 6.72 -23.92 -7.64
CA VAL A 278 6.47 -22.98 -6.54
C VAL A 278 7.70 -22.86 -5.64
N PHE A 279 8.29 -23.97 -5.18
CA PHE A 279 9.51 -23.91 -4.36
C PHE A 279 10.71 -23.29 -5.09
N ASP A 280 10.89 -23.58 -6.38
CA ASP A 280 11.97 -23.01 -7.19
C ASP A 280 11.81 -21.49 -7.36
N HIS A 281 10.58 -21.01 -7.61
CA HIS A 281 10.28 -19.58 -7.68
C HIS A 281 10.41 -18.87 -6.32
N VAL A 282 9.96 -19.50 -5.23
CA VAL A 282 10.16 -18.94 -3.89
C VAL A 282 11.65 -18.79 -3.59
N ARG A 283 12.48 -19.79 -3.91
CA ARG A 283 13.94 -19.71 -3.73
C ARG A 283 14.55 -18.55 -4.51
N ASP A 284 14.16 -18.35 -5.77
CA ASP A 284 14.62 -17.23 -6.59
C ASP A 284 14.25 -15.88 -5.95
N LEU A 285 12.97 -15.69 -5.61
CA LEU A 285 12.48 -14.45 -5.00
C LEU A 285 13.11 -14.18 -3.63
N THR A 286 13.34 -15.24 -2.84
CA THR A 286 14.12 -15.17 -1.61
C THR A 286 15.51 -14.61 -1.86
N SER A 287 16.25 -15.17 -2.83
CA SER A 287 17.59 -14.71 -3.17
C SER A 287 17.59 -13.25 -3.61
N ARG A 288 16.57 -12.81 -4.34
CA ARG A 288 16.44 -11.43 -4.82
C ARG A 288 16.14 -10.44 -3.69
N LEU A 289 15.28 -10.81 -2.74
CA LEU A 289 15.04 -10.02 -1.53
C LEU A 289 16.31 -9.90 -0.67
N ASP A 290 17.03 -11.01 -0.48
CA ASP A 290 18.27 -11.03 0.30
C ASP A 290 19.38 -10.22 -0.37
N GLN A 291 19.51 -10.35 -1.70
CA GLN A 291 20.45 -9.56 -2.49
C GLN A 291 20.11 -8.07 -2.48
N TRP A 292 18.83 -7.71 -2.59
CA TRP A 292 18.41 -6.31 -2.50
C TRP A 292 18.82 -5.69 -1.16
N LEU A 293 18.54 -6.37 -0.04
CA LEU A 293 18.93 -5.87 1.29
C LEU A 293 20.46 -5.81 1.44
N PHE A 294 21.19 -6.81 0.93
CA PHE A 294 22.66 -6.83 0.98
C PHE A 294 23.30 -5.70 0.18
N CYS A 295 22.75 -5.38 -1.00
CA CYS A 295 23.23 -4.31 -1.86
C CYS A 295 22.70 -2.93 -1.46
N LEU A 296 21.77 -2.85 -0.51
CA LEU A 296 21.23 -1.57 -0.04
C LEU A 296 22.34 -0.77 0.63
N PRO A 297 22.61 0.48 0.19
CA PRO A 297 23.64 1.33 0.79
C PRO A 297 23.48 1.42 2.31
N GLU A 298 24.59 1.35 3.05
CA GLU A 298 24.60 1.30 4.52
C GLU A 298 23.78 2.45 5.14
N HIS A 299 23.84 3.63 4.53
CA HIS A 299 23.13 4.80 5.01
C HIS A 299 21.60 4.72 4.84
N LEU A 300 21.10 3.85 3.95
CA LEU A 300 19.68 3.56 3.72
C LEU A 300 19.19 2.32 4.48
N GLN A 301 20.07 1.56 5.12
CA GLN A 301 19.66 0.45 5.98
C GLN A 301 19.02 0.99 7.27
N ILE A 302 18.00 0.30 7.78
CA ILE A 302 17.30 0.76 8.97
C ILE A 302 18.02 0.36 10.25
N THR A 303 18.50 1.38 10.95
CA THR A 303 19.17 1.30 12.26
C THR A 303 18.62 2.43 13.13
N PRO A 304 18.78 2.39 14.46
CA PRO A 304 18.40 3.52 15.31
C PRO A 304 19.05 4.84 14.88
N ASP A 305 20.32 4.79 14.45
CA ASP A 305 21.08 5.98 14.05
C ASP A 305 20.62 6.51 12.69
N SER A 306 20.44 5.64 11.69
CA SER A 306 19.92 6.07 10.38
C SER A 306 18.51 6.59 10.48
N LEU A 307 17.64 5.95 11.29
CA LEU A 307 16.27 6.41 11.51
C LEU A 307 16.24 7.81 12.15
N LYS A 308 17.06 8.05 13.18
CA LYS A 308 17.19 9.37 13.79
C LYS A 308 17.67 10.41 12.78
N ARG A 309 18.74 10.12 12.06
CA ARG A 309 19.32 11.03 11.05
C ARG A 309 18.31 11.39 9.95
N TYR A 310 17.57 10.41 9.42
CA TYR A 310 16.55 10.66 8.40
C TYR A 310 15.34 11.40 8.97
N ASN A 311 14.97 11.15 10.24
CA ASN A 311 13.91 11.92 10.90
C ASN A 311 14.28 13.41 11.02
N GLU A 312 15.50 13.71 11.46
CA GLU A 312 16.01 15.09 11.56
C GLU A 312 16.01 15.84 10.22
N LYS A 313 16.14 15.11 9.11
CA LYS A 313 16.08 15.65 7.74
C LYS A 313 14.67 15.67 7.14
N GLY A 314 13.65 15.14 7.81
CA GLY A 314 12.28 15.07 7.29
C GLY A 314 11.96 13.86 6.39
N PHE A 315 12.94 12.98 6.14
CA PHE A 315 12.81 11.79 5.28
C PHE A 315 12.62 10.48 6.05
N GLY A 316 12.50 10.53 7.38
CA GLY A 316 12.37 9.36 8.24
C GLY A 316 11.16 8.48 7.89
N ARG A 317 10.01 9.09 7.58
CA ARG A 317 8.80 8.39 7.12
C ARG A 317 9.01 7.65 5.79
N THR A 318 9.77 8.23 4.86
CA THR A 318 10.11 7.61 3.56
C THR A 318 11.05 6.43 3.74
N LEU A 319 12.05 6.54 4.63
CA LEU A 319 12.92 5.44 5.02
C LEU A 319 12.10 4.29 5.64
N VAL A 320 11.17 4.60 6.55
CA VAL A 320 10.27 3.60 7.13
C VAL A 320 9.44 2.92 6.04
N ALA A 321 8.86 3.67 5.10
CA ALA A 321 8.06 3.12 4.00
C ALA A 321 8.84 2.11 3.14
N LEU A 322 10.11 2.39 2.82
CA LEU A 322 10.99 1.48 2.08
C LEU A 322 11.11 0.11 2.78
N HIS A 323 11.42 0.13 4.08
CA HIS A 323 11.62 -1.09 4.87
C HIS A 323 10.31 -1.82 5.19
N LEU A 324 9.20 -1.08 5.35
CA LEU A 324 7.87 -1.68 5.44
C LEU A 324 7.53 -2.47 4.17
N GLY A 325 7.84 -1.93 2.99
CA GLY A 325 7.71 -2.64 1.71
C GLY A 325 8.48 -3.96 1.70
N TYR A 326 9.76 -3.92 2.10
CA TYR A 326 10.63 -5.11 2.13
C TYR A 326 10.08 -6.22 3.02
N HIS A 327 9.69 -5.88 4.25
CA HIS A 327 9.13 -6.87 5.17
C HIS A 327 7.75 -7.35 4.69
N HIS A 328 6.93 -6.48 4.10
CA HIS A 328 5.61 -6.87 3.59
C HIS A 328 5.72 -7.85 2.42
N HIS A 329 6.57 -7.60 1.43
CA HIS A 329 6.74 -8.50 0.28
C HIS A 329 7.25 -9.88 0.74
N SER A 330 8.15 -9.89 1.73
CA SER A 330 8.63 -11.12 2.35
C SER A 330 7.51 -11.89 3.07
N GLN A 331 6.64 -11.21 3.83
CA GLN A 331 5.47 -11.85 4.45
C GLN A 331 4.57 -12.48 3.39
N GLN A 332 4.28 -11.77 2.29
CA GLN A 332 3.44 -12.29 1.21
C GLN A 332 4.04 -13.53 0.54
N LEU A 333 5.35 -13.53 0.32
CA LEU A 333 6.07 -14.66 -0.29
C LEU A 333 6.00 -15.92 0.58
N TYR A 334 6.15 -15.76 1.90
CA TYR A 334 6.27 -16.89 2.81
C TYR A 334 4.96 -17.30 3.50
N PHE A 335 3.88 -16.54 3.36
CA PHE A 335 2.62 -16.74 4.09
C PHE A 335 2.08 -18.17 3.98
N GLN A 336 2.10 -18.74 2.76
CA GLN A 336 1.56 -20.08 2.49
C GLN A 336 2.26 -21.21 3.28
N TYR A 337 3.50 -20.99 3.72
CA TYR A 337 4.29 -22.00 4.43
C TYR A 337 3.90 -22.15 5.90
N LEU A 338 3.13 -21.20 6.45
CA LEU A 338 2.62 -21.30 7.83
C LEU A 338 1.74 -22.54 8.04
N SER A 339 1.03 -22.99 7.02
CA SER A 339 0.11 -24.13 7.09
C SER A 339 0.35 -25.18 5.99
N LEU A 340 1.53 -25.17 5.36
CA LEU A 340 1.87 -26.13 4.31
C LEU A 340 1.97 -27.54 4.91
N VAL A 341 1.35 -28.52 4.24
CA VAL A 341 1.53 -29.94 4.56
C VAL A 341 2.66 -30.49 3.67
N PRO A 342 3.82 -30.87 4.25
CA PRO A 342 4.96 -31.38 3.48
C PRO A 342 4.71 -32.80 2.96
N HIS A 343 5.37 -33.17 1.86
CA HIS A 343 5.35 -34.54 1.30
C HIS A 343 6.66 -35.30 1.48
N SER A 344 7.72 -34.61 1.91
CA SER A 344 9.01 -35.23 2.22
C SER A 344 9.69 -34.49 3.38
N PRO A 345 10.66 -35.13 4.06
CA PRO A 345 11.46 -34.48 5.10
C PRO A 345 12.24 -33.24 4.60
N ALA A 346 12.67 -33.26 3.33
CA ALA A 346 13.34 -32.12 2.72
C ALA A 346 12.39 -30.93 2.54
N GLU A 347 11.16 -31.18 2.09
CA GLU A 347 10.12 -30.15 2.01
C GLU A 347 9.72 -29.63 3.40
N GLU A 348 9.65 -30.49 4.40
CA GLU A 348 9.36 -30.10 5.78
C GLU A 348 10.41 -29.11 6.32
N SER A 349 11.69 -29.40 6.08
CA SER A 349 12.78 -28.51 6.47
C SER A 349 12.69 -27.14 5.79
N LEU A 350 12.45 -27.11 4.46
CA LEU A 350 12.28 -25.87 3.71
C LEU A 350 11.04 -25.09 4.13
N ALA A 351 9.90 -25.77 4.31
CA ALA A 351 8.65 -25.15 4.73
C ALA A 351 8.78 -24.55 6.13
N SER A 352 9.45 -25.25 7.04
CA SER A 352 9.76 -24.75 8.39
C SER A 352 10.63 -23.50 8.33
N MET A 353 11.66 -23.50 7.48
CA MET A 353 12.53 -22.33 7.27
C MET A 353 11.74 -21.13 6.73
N TYR A 354 10.93 -21.30 5.69
CA TYR A 354 10.11 -20.21 5.15
C TYR A 354 9.03 -19.74 6.14
N ALA A 355 8.40 -20.65 6.89
CA ALA A 355 7.46 -20.28 7.94
C ALA A 355 8.13 -19.47 9.05
N HIS A 356 9.38 -19.80 9.42
CA HIS A 356 10.17 -19.02 10.36
C HIS A 356 10.46 -17.61 9.82
N ARG A 357 10.92 -17.50 8.57
CA ARG A 357 11.14 -16.20 7.90
C ARG A 357 9.86 -15.38 7.86
N CYS A 358 8.72 -15.98 7.52
CA CYS A 358 7.42 -15.31 7.53
C CYS A 358 7.12 -14.62 8.87
N LYS A 359 7.30 -15.34 9.98
CA LYS A 359 7.11 -14.83 11.34
C LYS A 359 8.12 -13.73 11.69
N GLU A 360 9.38 -13.89 11.29
CA GLU A 360 10.42 -12.89 11.53
C GLU A 360 10.11 -11.56 10.82
N HIS A 361 9.75 -11.58 9.54
CA HIS A 361 9.36 -10.38 8.81
C HIS A 361 8.05 -9.78 9.35
N ALA A 362 7.11 -10.59 9.86
CA ALA A 362 5.92 -10.10 10.60
C ALA A 362 6.29 -9.32 11.87
N ALA A 363 7.22 -9.85 12.66
CA ALA A 363 7.69 -9.20 13.87
C ALA A 363 8.46 -7.91 13.57
N LYS A 364 9.36 -7.92 12.59
CA LYS A 364 10.12 -6.73 12.19
C LYS A 364 9.21 -5.62 11.66
N LEU A 365 8.21 -5.95 10.82
CA LEU A 365 7.23 -4.97 10.34
C LEU A 365 6.41 -4.37 11.49
N SER A 366 5.87 -5.22 12.39
CA SER A 366 5.10 -4.76 13.55
C SER A 366 5.92 -3.86 14.47
N ASN A 367 7.15 -4.24 14.77
CA ASN A 367 8.04 -3.46 15.62
C ASN A 367 8.40 -2.12 14.97
N LEU A 368 8.69 -2.11 13.66
CA LEU A 368 8.97 -0.88 12.93
C LEU A 368 7.76 0.06 12.91
N MET A 369 6.56 -0.46 12.66
CA MET A 369 5.33 0.32 12.75
C MET A 369 5.11 0.90 14.16
N TRP A 370 5.42 0.13 15.20
CA TRP A 370 5.33 0.62 16.57
C TRP A 370 6.33 1.74 16.86
N ILE A 371 7.61 1.56 16.51
CA ILE A 371 8.65 2.58 16.68
C ILE A 371 8.28 3.87 15.93
N ALA A 372 7.86 3.74 14.67
CA ALA A 372 7.51 4.89 13.83
C ALA A 372 6.34 5.69 14.42
N ASN A 373 5.30 5.03 14.93
CA ASN A 373 4.11 5.72 15.47
C ASN A 373 4.22 6.08 16.96
N THR A 374 5.31 5.73 17.63
CA THR A 374 5.63 6.19 19.00
C THR A 374 6.77 7.21 19.02
N THR A 375 7.38 7.49 17.87
CA THR A 375 8.44 8.50 17.70
C THR A 375 7.88 9.73 16.99
N PRO A 376 7.93 10.93 17.61
CA PRO A 376 7.45 12.15 16.98
C PRO A 376 8.11 12.42 15.62
N GLY A 377 7.30 12.76 14.62
CA GLY A 377 7.77 13.06 13.26
C GLY A 377 7.95 11.83 12.36
N LEU A 378 7.69 10.62 12.87
CA LEU A 378 7.78 9.37 12.11
C LEU A 378 6.43 8.69 11.90
N GLU A 379 5.32 9.35 12.23
CA GLU A 379 3.98 8.76 12.20
C GLU A 379 3.66 8.23 10.79
N CYS A 380 3.34 6.94 10.71
CA CYS A 380 3.15 6.19 9.46
C CYS A 380 1.69 5.73 9.33
N LEU A 381 0.76 6.66 9.58
CA LEU A 381 -0.67 6.39 9.65
C LEU A 381 -1.35 6.45 8.27
N TRP A 382 -0.79 5.83 7.23
CA TRP A 382 -1.37 5.80 5.87
C TRP A 382 -2.34 4.63 5.70
N GLY A 383 -3.39 4.79 4.88
CA GLY A 383 -4.40 3.74 4.67
C GLY A 383 -3.80 2.39 4.28
N ILE A 384 -2.79 2.37 3.41
CA ILE A 384 -2.10 1.14 2.98
C ILE A 384 -1.39 0.42 4.14
N ASN A 385 -0.78 1.15 5.09
CA ASN A 385 -0.09 0.56 6.22
C ASN A 385 -1.03 -0.22 7.15
N GLY A 386 -2.32 0.12 7.17
CA GLY A 386 -3.31 -0.65 7.91
C GLY A 386 -3.48 -2.05 7.30
N HIS A 387 -3.43 -2.18 5.98
CA HIS A 387 -3.44 -3.49 5.30
C HIS A 387 -2.19 -4.31 5.65
N LEU A 388 -1.00 -3.68 5.62
CA LEU A 388 0.27 -4.32 6.02
C LEU A 388 0.17 -4.87 7.45
N LEU A 389 -0.36 -4.08 8.39
CA LEU A 389 -0.58 -4.50 9.78
C LEU A 389 -1.59 -5.63 9.91
N VAL A 390 -2.66 -5.65 9.11
CA VAL A 390 -3.61 -6.78 9.10
C VAL A 390 -2.94 -8.09 8.70
N VAL A 391 -2.09 -8.09 7.67
CA VAL A 391 -1.35 -9.28 7.24
C VAL A 391 -0.38 -9.74 8.33
N ALA A 392 0.41 -8.84 8.91
CA ALA A 392 1.30 -9.17 10.02
C ALA A 392 0.53 -9.72 11.24
N SER A 393 -0.65 -9.16 11.54
CA SER A 393 -1.51 -9.61 12.63
C SER A 393 -2.07 -11.01 12.38
N ALA A 394 -2.38 -11.38 11.13
CA ALA A 394 -2.76 -12.75 10.81
C ALA A 394 -1.62 -13.75 11.08
N ILE A 395 -0.37 -13.37 10.78
CA ILE A 395 0.82 -14.20 11.05
C ILE A 395 1.07 -14.35 12.56
N HIS A 396 0.93 -13.25 13.32
CA HIS A 396 1.06 -13.29 14.78
C HIS A 396 -0.06 -14.13 15.42
N LEU A 397 -1.28 -14.02 14.91
CA LEU A 397 -2.40 -14.83 15.40
C LEU A 397 -2.22 -16.32 15.09
N HIS A 398 -1.71 -16.65 13.90
CA HIS A 398 -1.32 -18.02 13.58
C HIS A 398 -0.26 -18.53 14.58
N THR A 399 0.75 -17.70 14.87
CA THR A 399 1.79 -18.05 15.85
C THR A 399 1.22 -18.25 17.25
N LEU A 400 0.29 -17.38 17.69
CA LEU A 400 -0.40 -17.48 18.97
C LEU A 400 -1.18 -18.80 19.12
N LEU A 401 -1.80 -19.28 18.03
CA LEU A 401 -2.69 -20.44 18.06
C LEU A 401 -1.98 -21.78 17.84
N PHE A 402 -0.90 -21.79 17.05
CA PHE A 402 -0.28 -23.03 16.57
C PHE A 402 1.20 -23.20 16.97
N SER A 403 1.85 -22.18 17.54
CA SER A 403 3.23 -22.34 17.99
C SER A 403 3.29 -23.18 19.28
N PRO A 404 4.15 -24.21 19.34
CA PRO A 404 4.40 -24.95 20.58
C PRO A 404 5.38 -24.22 21.50
N VAL A 405 6.00 -23.12 21.05
CA VAL A 405 7.04 -22.39 21.78
C VAL A 405 6.44 -21.21 22.53
N GLU A 406 6.39 -21.30 23.85
CA GLU A 406 5.79 -20.30 24.74
C GLU A 406 6.34 -18.87 24.53
N ASP A 407 7.65 -18.72 24.33
CA ASP A 407 8.26 -17.41 24.10
C ASP A 407 7.82 -16.79 22.78
N GLN A 408 7.60 -17.60 21.73
CA GLN A 408 7.03 -17.11 20.47
C GLN A 408 5.57 -16.68 20.64
N VAL A 409 4.79 -17.40 21.46
CA VAL A 409 3.40 -17.05 21.78
C VAL A 409 3.34 -15.72 22.53
N LYS A 410 4.20 -15.53 23.54
CA LYS A 410 4.31 -14.27 24.29
C LYS A 410 4.69 -13.10 23.39
N ALA A 411 5.72 -13.27 22.56
CA ALA A 411 6.16 -12.23 21.62
C ALA A 411 5.06 -11.87 20.61
N ALA A 412 4.38 -12.87 20.04
CA ALA A 412 3.27 -12.66 19.12
C ALA A 412 2.09 -11.91 19.77
N LYS A 413 1.80 -12.18 21.06
CA LYS A 413 0.78 -11.47 21.81
C LYS A 413 1.07 -9.98 21.95
N VAL A 414 2.30 -9.62 22.32
CA VAL A 414 2.74 -8.21 22.43
C VAL A 414 2.61 -7.51 21.07
N MET A 415 3.08 -8.14 19.98
CA MET A 415 2.96 -7.56 18.64
C MET A 415 1.51 -7.39 18.20
N LEU A 416 0.61 -8.31 18.55
CA LEU A 416 -0.82 -8.16 18.28
C LEU A 416 -1.43 -6.97 19.02
N GLU A 417 -1.11 -6.80 20.30
CA GLU A 417 -1.61 -5.68 21.10
C GLU A 417 -1.19 -4.33 20.47
N HIS A 418 0.09 -4.18 20.13
CA HIS A 418 0.60 -3.00 19.41
C HIS A 418 -0.10 -2.78 18.06
N ASN A 419 -0.21 -3.83 17.24
CA ASN A 419 -0.86 -3.73 15.94
C ASN A 419 -2.34 -3.31 16.07
N PHE A 420 -3.08 -3.86 17.03
CA PHE A 420 -4.50 -3.52 17.24
C PHE A 420 -4.67 -2.07 17.69
N GLU A 421 -3.80 -1.58 18.55
CA GLU A 421 -3.81 -0.17 18.96
C GLU A 421 -3.66 0.76 17.75
N LEU A 422 -2.65 0.50 16.91
CA LEU A 422 -2.43 1.27 15.68
C LEU A 422 -3.61 1.14 14.70
N LEU A 423 -4.14 -0.07 14.49
CA LEU A 423 -5.28 -0.28 13.59
C LEU A 423 -6.52 0.50 14.05
N ILE A 424 -6.80 0.58 15.35
CA ILE A 424 -7.91 1.37 15.90
C ILE A 424 -7.68 2.87 15.68
N GLN A 425 -6.45 3.35 15.84
CA GLN A 425 -6.12 4.75 15.55
C GLN A 425 -6.28 5.07 14.05
N MET A 426 -5.79 4.19 13.19
CA MET A 426 -5.87 4.35 11.73
C MET A 426 -7.31 4.26 11.21
N GLU A 427 -8.18 3.42 11.80
CA GLU A 427 -9.60 3.34 11.41
C GLU A 427 -10.32 4.69 11.54
N LYS A 428 -9.92 5.54 12.51
CA LYS A 428 -10.47 6.90 12.67
C LYS A 428 -10.14 7.82 11.48
N LEU A 429 -9.01 7.56 10.81
CA LEU A 429 -8.52 8.33 9.67
C LEU A 429 -8.97 7.72 8.33
N TRP A 430 -9.12 6.39 8.28
CA TRP A 430 -9.35 5.62 7.06
C TRP A 430 -10.50 4.61 7.27
N PRO A 431 -11.75 5.02 6.99
CA PRO A 431 -12.92 4.16 7.17
C PRO A 431 -12.86 2.84 6.38
N SER A 432 -12.13 2.82 5.26
CA SER A 432 -11.90 1.61 4.45
C SER A 432 -11.19 0.49 5.21
N LEU A 433 -10.45 0.78 6.30
CA LEU A 433 -9.80 -0.24 7.13
C LEU A 433 -10.76 -1.13 7.89
N LYS A 434 -12.03 -0.70 8.06
CA LYS A 434 -13.07 -1.51 8.69
C LYS A 434 -13.27 -2.85 7.98
N TRP A 435 -13.11 -2.88 6.65
CA TRP A 435 -13.16 -4.09 5.85
C TRP A 435 -12.01 -5.04 6.21
N SER A 436 -10.77 -4.54 6.18
CA SER A 436 -9.56 -5.30 6.54
C SER A 436 -9.62 -5.87 7.97
N MET A 437 -10.09 -5.07 8.93
CA MET A 437 -10.26 -5.51 10.32
C MET A 437 -11.36 -6.58 10.48
N SER A 438 -12.46 -6.46 9.73
CA SER A 438 -13.51 -7.48 9.72
C SER A 438 -13.00 -8.82 9.21
N ARG A 439 -12.10 -8.80 8.23
CA ARG A 439 -11.46 -10.01 7.68
C ARG A 439 -10.49 -10.64 8.66
N LEU A 440 -9.72 -9.83 9.41
CA LEU A 440 -8.87 -10.34 10.50
C LEU A 440 -9.69 -11.05 11.59
N ARG A 441 -10.86 -10.51 11.95
CA ARG A 441 -11.79 -11.17 12.89
C ARG A 441 -12.32 -12.49 12.32
N ALA A 442 -12.68 -12.54 11.05
CA ALA A 442 -13.11 -13.78 10.39
C ALA A 442 -12.00 -14.84 10.40
N PHE A 443 -10.75 -14.44 10.12
CA PHE A 443 -9.60 -15.33 10.22
C PHE A 443 -9.39 -15.88 11.63
N GLN A 444 -9.51 -15.03 12.66
CA GLN A 444 -9.45 -15.46 14.05
C GLN A 444 -10.48 -16.54 14.38
N LEU A 445 -11.73 -16.35 13.93
CA LEU A 445 -12.79 -17.33 14.14
C LEU A 445 -12.49 -18.66 13.43
N ALA A 446 -11.98 -18.60 12.19
CA ALA A 446 -11.59 -19.78 11.43
C ALA A 446 -10.45 -20.57 12.10
N CYS A 447 -9.41 -19.88 12.58
CA CYS A 447 -8.30 -20.54 13.26
C CYS A 447 -8.72 -21.17 14.58
N ARG A 448 -9.62 -20.53 15.34
CA ARG A 448 -10.20 -21.12 16.56
C ARG A 448 -10.99 -22.40 16.29
N ALA A 449 -11.80 -22.41 15.23
CA ALA A 449 -12.54 -23.60 14.82
C ALA A 449 -11.61 -24.76 14.44
N ASN A 450 -10.53 -24.47 13.69
CA ASN A 450 -9.53 -25.48 13.31
C ASN A 450 -8.75 -26.03 14.52
N SER A 451 -8.39 -25.16 15.47
CA SER A 451 -7.71 -25.57 16.71
C SER A 451 -8.60 -26.49 17.57
N ALA A 452 -9.89 -26.14 17.69
CA ALA A 452 -10.87 -26.97 18.39
C ALA A 452 -11.10 -28.33 17.71
N CYS A 453 -11.05 -28.38 16.38
CA CYS A 453 -11.19 -29.62 15.63
C CYS A 453 -9.96 -30.54 15.76
N GLN A 454 -8.75 -29.99 15.87
CA GLN A 454 -7.54 -30.77 16.14
C GLN A 454 -7.54 -31.40 17.55
N LEU A 455 -8.03 -30.65 18.54
CA LEU A 455 -8.14 -31.13 19.94
C LEU A 455 -9.17 -32.27 20.09
N THR A 456 -10.26 -32.27 19.33
CA THR A 456 -11.27 -33.34 19.39
C THR A 456 -10.85 -34.63 18.68
N THR A 457 -9.81 -34.58 17.84
CA THR A 457 -9.24 -35.78 17.18
C THR A 457 -8.13 -36.47 17.96
N GLY A 458 -7.73 -35.93 19.12
CA GLY A 458 -6.64 -36.45 19.95
C GLY A 458 -6.99 -37.65 20.86
N GLU A 459 -8.25 -38.04 20.97
CA GLU A 459 -8.66 -39.18 21.81
C GLU A 459 -9.75 -40.02 21.12
N LYS A 460 -9.29 -41.05 20.38
CA LYS A 460 -9.89 -42.38 20.18
C LYS A 460 -9.55 -42.89 18.76
N GLU A 461 -8.91 -44.06 18.71
CA GLU A 461 -8.93 -44.90 17.51
C GLU A 461 -10.40 -45.16 17.13
N VAL A 462 -10.80 -44.71 15.94
CA VAL A 462 -12.10 -45.03 15.33
C VAL A 462 -11.86 -45.43 13.88
N PRO A 463 -12.51 -46.50 13.36
CA PRO A 463 -12.09 -47.14 12.11
C PRO A 463 -12.44 -46.33 10.86
N GLY A 464 -11.48 -46.25 9.93
CA GLY A 464 -11.53 -46.20 8.45
C GLY A 464 -12.58 -45.41 7.64
N SER A 465 -13.78 -45.13 8.14
CA SER A 465 -14.90 -44.59 7.37
C SER A 465 -15.31 -43.15 7.75
N ILE A 466 -14.83 -42.63 8.89
CA ILE A 466 -15.05 -41.23 9.31
C ILE A 466 -13.95 -40.28 8.80
N GLN A 467 -12.74 -40.80 8.58
CA GLN A 467 -11.60 -40.02 8.08
C GLN A 467 -11.84 -39.46 6.66
N ARG A 468 -12.69 -40.12 5.85
CA ARG A 468 -13.12 -39.60 4.54
C ARG A 468 -14.14 -38.46 4.61
N ARG A 469 -14.89 -38.30 5.71
CA ARG A 469 -15.88 -37.21 5.86
C ARG A 469 -15.24 -35.90 6.34
N CYS A 470 -14.23 -35.96 7.22
CA CYS A 470 -13.49 -34.76 7.65
C CYS A 470 -12.52 -34.21 6.58
N LEU A 471 -12.06 -35.04 5.64
CA LEU A 471 -11.21 -34.58 4.52
C LEU A 471 -11.99 -33.82 3.42
N LEU A 472 -13.32 -33.96 3.35
CA LEU A 472 -14.17 -33.32 2.33
C LEU A 472 -14.71 -31.94 2.76
N HIS A 473 -14.45 -31.51 4.00
CA HIS A 473 -14.91 -30.23 4.56
C HIS A 473 -13.79 -29.43 5.22
N ARG A 474 -12.55 -29.51 4.69
CA ARG A 474 -11.61 -28.40 4.89
C ARG A 474 -12.12 -27.22 4.08
N PRO A 475 -12.46 -26.06 4.66
CA PRO A 475 -12.60 -24.86 3.87
C PRO A 475 -11.22 -24.61 3.26
N THR A 476 -11.12 -24.73 1.94
CA THR A 476 -9.98 -24.25 1.16
C THR A 476 -9.95 -22.73 1.32
N PHE A 477 -9.33 -22.26 2.40
CA PHE A 477 -9.13 -20.84 2.63
C PHE A 477 -8.04 -20.38 1.67
N ARG A 478 -8.44 -19.71 0.59
CA ARG A 478 -7.52 -19.24 -0.46
C ARG A 478 -6.64 -18.11 0.10
N PRO A 479 -5.31 -18.24 0.09
CA PRO A 479 -4.38 -17.16 0.47
C PRO A 479 -4.60 -15.87 -0.35
N SER A 480 -5.10 -16.00 -1.59
CA SER A 480 -5.39 -14.86 -2.49
C SER A 480 -6.37 -13.85 -1.89
N MET A 481 -7.28 -14.27 -1.00
CA MET A 481 -8.20 -13.34 -0.39
C MET A 481 -7.43 -12.33 0.48
N MET A 482 -6.50 -12.76 1.35
CA MET A 482 -5.75 -11.86 2.25
C MET A 482 -4.75 -10.95 1.53
N LEU A 483 -4.26 -11.38 0.37
CA LEU A 483 -3.18 -10.72 -0.37
C LEU A 483 -3.69 -9.68 -1.39
N ALA A 484 -4.97 -9.72 -1.74
CA ALA A 484 -5.58 -8.66 -2.55
C ALA A 484 -5.81 -7.42 -1.67
N GLY A 485 -5.03 -6.36 -1.93
CA GLY A 485 -5.20 -5.03 -1.36
C GLY A 485 -6.49 -4.32 -1.82
N HIS A 486 -7.35 -5.00 -2.59
CA HIS A 486 -8.67 -4.53 -3.01
C HIS A 486 -9.74 -5.59 -2.77
N PRO A 487 -10.99 -5.16 -2.44
CA PRO A 487 -12.11 -6.07 -2.39
C PRO A 487 -12.35 -6.63 -3.80
N ILE A 488 -12.03 -7.90 -4.00
CA ILE A 488 -12.48 -8.65 -5.17
C ILE A 488 -14.02 -8.67 -5.10
N LEU A 489 -14.66 -8.09 -6.13
CA LEU A 489 -16.11 -8.11 -6.34
C LEU A 489 -16.68 -9.54 -6.29
#